data_AF-A0A453RH65-F1
#
_entry.id   AF-A0A453RH65-F1
#
_cell.length_a   1.000
_cell.length_b   1.000
_cell.length_c   1.000
_cell.angle_alpha   90.00
_cell.angle_beta   90.00
_cell.angle_gamma   90.00
#
_symmetry.space_group_name_H-M   'P 1'
#
loop_
_entity.id
_entity.type
_entity.pdbx_description
1 polymer ?
#
loop_
_entity_poly.entity_id
_entity_poly.type
_entity_poly.pdbx_seq_one_letter_code
_entity_poly.pdbx_strand_id
1 'polypeptide(L)'
;STGRFWCFCRLVYMPMSYLYGKKFVGPITPTIMAIREELYSVSYNEIDWNKARDTCAKEDLRYPRSLLQNVIWTCLNKFVEPVLNCWPINKLRDTALKNLMKHIHYEDESTKYIGVCPINK
;
A
#
# COMPACT_ATOMS: atom_id res chain seq x y z
N SER A 1 -12.76 11.80 5.42
CA SER A 1 -11.54 12.60 5.60
C SER A 1 -10.54 11.79 6.40
N THR A 2 -9.28 11.72 5.95
CA THR A 2 -8.20 10.97 6.63
C THR A 2 -7.91 11.48 8.04
N GLY A 3 -8.30 12.72 8.35
CA GLY A 3 -8.18 13.32 9.68
C GLY A 3 -9.09 12.72 10.75
N ARG A 4 -10.04 11.84 10.39
CA ARG A 4 -10.90 11.11 11.35
C ARG A 4 -10.39 9.73 11.72
N PHE A 5 -9.33 9.24 11.08
CA PHE A 5 -8.69 8.00 11.50
C PHE A 5 -7.87 8.23 12.75
N TRP A 6 -7.67 7.15 13.52
CA TRP A 6 -6.72 7.14 14.61
C TRP A 6 -5.33 7.55 14.11
N CYS A 7 -4.59 8.31 14.93
CA CYS A 7 -3.33 8.94 14.54
C CYS A 7 -2.30 7.93 14.03
N PHE A 8 -2.11 6.80 14.71
CA PHE A 8 -1.17 5.76 14.28
C PHE A 8 -1.54 5.17 12.93
N CYS A 9 -2.82 4.82 12.71
CA CYS A 9 -3.26 4.34 11.40
C CYS A 9 -2.96 5.39 10.32
N ARG A 10 -3.31 6.65 10.55
CA ARG A 10 -3.07 7.72 9.57
C ARG A 10 -1.58 7.86 9.23
N LEU A 11 -0.71 7.84 10.23
CA LEU A 11 0.73 8.03 10.07
C LEU A 11 1.41 6.85 9.38
N VAL A 12 0.96 5.62 9.63
CA VAL A 12 1.49 4.42 8.94
C VAL A 12 0.99 4.34 7.50
N TYR A 13 -0.32 4.57 7.27
CA TYR A 13 -0.89 4.45 5.93
C TYR A 13 -0.47 5.57 4.98
N MET A 14 -0.01 6.71 5.48
CA MET A 14 0.42 7.84 4.65
C MET A 14 1.65 7.52 3.76
N PRO A 15 2.81 7.11 4.31
CA PRO A 15 3.97 6.69 3.51
C PRO A 15 3.68 5.41 2.71
N MET A 16 2.92 4.44 3.27
CA MET A 16 2.53 3.25 2.52
C MET A 16 1.69 3.58 1.27
N SER A 17 0.72 4.50 1.40
CA SER A 17 -0.10 4.95 0.27
C SER A 17 0.72 5.70 -0.77
N TYR A 18 1.73 6.46 -0.34
CA TYR A 18 2.65 7.16 -1.25
C TYR A 18 3.44 6.16 -2.10
N LEU A 19 4.06 5.16 -1.47
CA LEU A 19 4.83 4.11 -2.17
C LEU A 19 3.92 3.29 -3.11
N TYR A 20 2.74 2.90 -2.64
CA TYR A 20 1.76 2.18 -3.45
C TYR A 20 1.32 2.99 -4.67
N GLY A 21 0.96 4.26 -4.47
CA GLY A 21 0.55 5.15 -5.57
C GLY A 21 1.69 5.44 -6.56
N LYS A 22 2.93 5.50 -6.09
CA LYS A 22 4.11 5.65 -6.95
C LYS A 22 4.49 4.36 -7.69
N LYS A 23 3.94 3.21 -7.26
CA LYS A 23 4.34 1.87 -7.70
C LYS A 23 5.86 1.68 -7.59
N PHE A 24 6.42 2.12 -6.47
CA PHE A 24 7.86 2.06 -6.25
C PHE A 24 8.32 0.61 -6.15
N VAL A 25 9.35 0.25 -6.94
CA VAL A 25 9.98 -1.06 -6.94
C VAL A 25 11.49 -0.84 -6.83
N GLY A 26 12.12 -1.47 -5.84
CA GLY A 26 13.57 -1.44 -5.68
C GLY A 26 14.32 -2.25 -6.75
N PRO A 27 15.66 -2.17 -6.81
CA PRO A 27 16.45 -2.94 -7.74
C PRO A 27 16.30 -4.45 -7.48
N ILE A 28 16.17 -5.24 -8.56
CA ILE A 28 16.14 -6.70 -8.50
C ILE A 28 17.60 -7.19 -8.41
N THR A 29 18.06 -7.42 -7.18
CA THR A 29 19.41 -7.96 -6.91
C THR A 29 19.40 -9.48 -6.85
N PRO A 30 20.56 -10.15 -6.91
CA PRO A 30 20.65 -11.60 -6.70
C PRO A 30 20.02 -12.06 -5.38
N THR A 31 20.14 -11.26 -4.31
CA THR A 31 19.48 -11.52 -3.03
C THR A 31 17.95 -11.49 -3.15
N ILE A 32 17.39 -10.53 -3.89
CA ILE A 32 15.94 -10.48 -4.15
C ILE A 32 15.48 -11.70 -4.94
N MET A 33 16.28 -12.17 -5.90
CA MET A 33 15.98 -13.40 -6.64
C MET A 33 15.99 -14.63 -5.72
N ALA A 34 17.01 -14.76 -4.86
CA ALA A 34 17.07 -15.85 -3.89
C ALA A 34 15.86 -15.87 -2.93
N ILE A 35 15.48 -14.69 -2.41
CA ILE A 35 14.31 -14.54 -1.54
C ILE A 35 13.02 -14.98 -2.24
N ARG A 36 12.87 -14.70 -3.54
CA ARG A 36 11.69 -15.13 -4.31
C ARG A 36 11.58 -16.65 -4.45
N GLU A 37 12.70 -17.35 -4.54
CA GLU A 37 12.71 -18.82 -4.60
C GLU A 37 12.54 -19.45 -3.20
N GLU A 38 12.96 -18.76 -2.13
CA GLU A 38 12.85 -19.26 -0.76
C GLU A 38 11.46 -19.06 -0.14
N LEU A 39 10.82 -17.91 -0.35
CA LEU A 39 9.59 -17.53 0.37
C LEU A 39 8.32 -18.22 -0.13
N TYR A 40 8.27 -18.63 -1.39
CA TYR A 40 7.05 -19.11 -2.02
C TYR A 40 7.13 -20.61 -2.30
N SER A 41 6.03 -21.32 -2.03
CA SER A 41 5.93 -22.76 -2.31
C SER A 41 5.74 -23.10 -3.79
N VAL A 42 5.48 -22.08 -4.62
CA VAL A 42 5.30 -22.19 -6.08
C VAL A 42 6.25 -21.22 -6.78
N SER A 43 6.57 -21.47 -8.05
CA SER A 43 7.44 -20.58 -8.81
C SER A 43 6.91 -19.15 -8.80
N TYR A 44 7.79 -18.18 -8.55
CA TYR A 44 7.41 -16.76 -8.44
C TYR A 44 6.60 -16.24 -9.64
N ASN A 45 6.90 -16.75 -10.84
CA ASN A 45 6.25 -16.34 -12.08
C ASN A 45 4.84 -16.94 -12.27
N GLU A 46 4.50 -17.99 -11.52
CA GLU A 46 3.20 -18.67 -11.58
C GLU A 46 2.22 -18.16 -10.51
N ILE A 47 2.67 -17.25 -9.63
CA ILE A 47 1.84 -16.69 -8.57
C ILE A 47 0.76 -15.77 -9.17
N ASP A 48 -0.50 -16.13 -8.93
CA ASP A 48 -1.63 -15.23 -9.19
C ASP A 48 -1.72 -14.14 -8.11
N TRP A 49 -1.04 -13.02 -8.36
CA TRP A 49 -1.06 -11.85 -7.47
C TRP A 49 -2.46 -11.23 -7.31
N ASN A 50 -3.38 -11.42 -8.26
CA ASN A 50 -4.73 -10.90 -8.11
C ASN A 50 -5.49 -11.66 -7.03
N LYS A 51 -5.33 -12.99 -7.00
CA LYS A 51 -5.90 -13.87 -5.98
C LYS A 51 -5.21 -13.70 -4.62
N ALA A 52 -3.89 -13.52 -4.62
CA ALA A 52 -3.09 -13.37 -3.40
C ALA A 52 -3.52 -12.19 -2.50
N ARG A 53 -4.14 -11.14 -3.07
CA ARG A 53 -4.65 -9.97 -2.31
C ARG A 53 -5.71 -10.30 -1.26
N ASP A 54 -6.45 -11.38 -1.46
CA ASP A 54 -7.54 -11.80 -0.59
C ASP A 54 -7.17 -13.02 0.26
N THR A 55 -5.92 -13.47 0.19
CA THR A 55 -5.43 -14.61 0.97
C THR A 55 -4.66 -14.15 2.20
N CYS A 56 -4.98 -14.72 3.34
CA CYS A 56 -4.25 -14.59 4.60
C CYS A 56 -4.35 -15.94 5.32
N ALA A 57 -3.30 -16.37 6.02
CA ALA A 57 -3.34 -17.59 6.82
C ALA A 57 -4.46 -17.46 7.87
N LYS A 58 -5.20 -18.55 8.10
CA LYS A 58 -6.38 -18.50 8.99
C LYS A 58 -5.96 -18.23 10.44
N GLU A 59 -4.78 -18.71 10.78
CA GLU A 59 -4.15 -18.60 12.09
C GLU A 59 -3.77 -17.14 12.41
N ASP A 60 -3.40 -16.35 11.39
CA ASP A 60 -3.03 -14.94 11.52
C ASP A 60 -4.23 -13.99 11.35
N LEU A 61 -5.37 -14.49 10.87
CA LEU A 61 -6.55 -13.68 10.55
C LEU A 61 -7.38 -13.38 11.80
N ARG A 62 -6.92 -12.42 12.61
CA ARG A 62 -7.62 -11.99 13.83
C ARG A 62 -8.95 -11.26 13.56
N TYR A 63 -9.02 -10.49 12.47
CA TYR A 63 -10.21 -9.74 12.08
C TYR A 63 -10.60 -10.08 10.64
N PRO A 64 -11.56 -10.99 10.42
CA PRO A 64 -11.97 -11.37 9.08
C PRO A 64 -12.65 -10.21 8.37
N ARG A 65 -12.37 -10.08 7.07
CA ARG A 65 -12.94 -9.02 6.23
C ARG A 65 -14.45 -9.23 6.06
N SER A 66 -15.24 -8.18 6.28
CA SER A 66 -16.69 -8.25 6.12
C SER A 66 -17.10 -8.32 4.63
N LEU A 67 -18.32 -8.79 4.35
CA LEU A 67 -18.85 -8.83 2.98
C LEU A 67 -18.85 -7.45 2.31
N LEU A 68 -19.22 -6.40 3.05
CA LEU A 68 -19.19 -5.03 2.56
C LEU A 68 -17.77 -4.60 2.18
N GLN A 69 -16.79 -4.90 3.03
CA GLN A 69 -15.39 -4.61 2.74
C GLN A 69 -14.91 -5.37 1.50
N ASN A 70 -15.29 -6.65 1.33
CA ASN A 70 -14.97 -7.43 0.13
C ASN A 70 -15.49 -6.76 -1.15
N VAL A 71 -16.75 -6.30 -1.14
CA VAL A 71 -17.35 -5.62 -2.30
C VAL A 71 -16.62 -4.30 -2.60
N ILE A 72 -16.33 -3.49 -1.57
CA ILE A 72 -15.60 -2.23 -1.73
C ILE A 72 -14.21 -2.49 -2.33
N TRP A 73 -13.44 -3.41 -1.76
CA TRP A 73 -12.10 -3.73 -2.25
C TRP A 73 -12.13 -4.30 -3.68
N THR A 74 -13.09 -5.15 -4.00
CA THR A 74 -13.25 -5.68 -5.36
C THR A 74 -13.54 -4.58 -6.37
N CYS A 75 -14.45 -3.65 -6.01
CA CYS A 75 -14.80 -2.52 -6.86
C CYS A 75 -13.60 -1.57 -7.08
N LEU A 76 -12.89 -1.23 -6.00
CA LEU A 76 -11.70 -0.38 -6.06
C LEU A 76 -10.63 -0.98 -6.99
N ASN A 77 -10.36 -2.27 -6.86
CA ASN A 77 -9.31 -2.93 -7.64
C ASN A 77 -9.70 -3.18 -9.10
N LYS A 78 -10.95 -3.57 -9.39
CA LYS A 78 -11.38 -3.91 -10.75
C LYS A 78 -11.76 -2.71 -11.60
N PHE A 79 -12.29 -1.65 -10.99
CA PHE A 79 -12.81 -0.50 -11.72
C PHE A 79 -12.00 0.77 -11.45
N VAL A 80 -11.83 1.13 -10.17
CA VAL A 80 -11.22 2.43 -9.81
C VAL A 80 -9.74 2.46 -10.15
N GLU A 81 -8.98 1.41 -9.82
CA GLU A 81 -7.54 1.38 -10.05
C GLU A 81 -7.18 1.46 -11.55
N PRO A 82 -7.82 0.72 -12.48
CA PRO A 82 -7.63 0.92 -13.92
C PRO A 82 -7.97 2.34 -14.38
N VAL A 83 -9.12 2.87 -13.95
CA VAL A 83 -9.57 4.23 -14.33
C VAL A 83 -8.58 5.30 -13.86
N LEU A 84 -8.05 5.19 -12.64
CA LEU A 84 -7.01 6.08 -12.12
C LEU A 84 -5.66 5.94 -12.82
N ASN A 85 -5.42 4.85 -13.55
CA ASN A 85 -4.21 4.70 -14.39
C ASN A 85 -4.40 5.26 -15.80
N CYS A 86 -5.63 5.49 -16.25
CA CYS A 86 -5.91 6.05 -17.57
C CYS A 86 -5.71 7.57 -17.61
N TRP A 87 -5.21 8.07 -18.73
CA TRP A 87 -5.18 9.50 -19.00
C TRP A 87 -6.60 10.01 -19.30
N PRO A 88 -7.03 11.18 -18.79
CA PRO A 88 -6.28 12.18 -18.00
C PRO A 88 -6.41 12.01 -16.48
N ILE A 89 -7.15 11.00 -16.02
CA ILE A 89 -7.51 10.80 -14.61
C ILE A 89 -6.29 10.49 -13.75
N ASN A 90 -5.24 9.90 -14.33
CA ASN A 90 -3.95 9.69 -13.68
C ASN A 90 -3.33 10.96 -13.05
N LYS A 91 -3.65 12.16 -13.55
CA LYS A 91 -3.25 13.44 -12.93
C LYS A 91 -3.78 13.64 -11.51
N LEU A 92 -4.91 13.01 -11.17
CA LEU A 92 -5.43 13.00 -9.80
C LEU A 92 -4.48 12.26 -8.87
N ARG A 93 -3.90 11.13 -9.33
CA ARG A 93 -2.91 10.38 -8.55
C ARG A 93 -1.66 11.23 -8.30
N ASP A 94 -1.15 11.91 -9.32
CA ASP A 94 0.01 12.79 -9.16
C ASP A 94 -0.24 13.93 -8.16
N THR A 95 -1.42 14.54 -8.22
CA THR A 95 -1.83 15.58 -7.27
C THR A 95 -1.94 15.01 -5.85
N ALA A 96 -2.53 13.82 -5.70
CA ALA A 96 -2.64 13.14 -4.40
C ALA A 96 -1.26 12.81 -3.82
N LEU A 97 -0.33 12.30 -4.63
CA LEU A 97 1.04 12.00 -4.23
C LEU A 97 1.80 13.26 -3.76
N LYS A 98 1.66 14.38 -4.47
CA LYS A 98 2.25 15.66 -4.05
C LYS A 98 1.71 16.13 -2.70
N ASN A 99 0.40 16.00 -2.47
CA ASN A 99 -0.21 16.37 -1.20
C ASN A 99 0.20 15.42 -0.06
N LEU A 100 0.27 14.12 -0.32
CA LEU A 100 0.78 13.13 0.64
C LEU A 100 2.21 13.46 1.06
N MET A 101 3.09 13.77 0.10
CA MET A 101 4.48 14.13 0.41
C MET A 101 4.58 15.39 1.28
N LYS A 102 3.76 16.40 1.02
CA LYS A 102 3.68 17.60 1.89
C LYS A 102 3.31 17.24 3.33
N HIS A 103 2.35 16.33 3.52
CA HIS A 103 1.95 15.89 4.85
C HIS A 103 3.04 15.07 5.56
N ILE A 104 3.77 14.23 4.83
CA ILE A 104 4.91 13.47 5.36
C ILE A 104 6.01 14.45 5.83
N HIS A 105 6.44 15.38 4.97
CA HIS A 105 7.45 16.38 5.36
C HIS A 105 7.03 17.22 6.56
N TYR A 106 5.77 17.66 6.60
CA TYR A 106 5.25 18.41 7.73
C TYR A 106 5.33 17.60 9.04
N GLU A 107 5.01 16.30 8.98
CA GLU A 107 5.11 15.44 10.16
C GLU A 107 6.56 15.25 10.60
N ASP A 108 7.47 14.96 9.67
CA ASP A 108 8.91 14.86 9.92
C ASP A 108 9.46 16.13 10.58
N GLU A 109 9.15 17.31 10.02
CA GLU A 109 9.60 18.60 10.57
C GLU A 109 9.01 18.86 11.97
N SER A 110 7.72 18.60 12.15
CA SER A 110 7.04 18.82 13.44
C SER A 110 7.54 17.89 14.55
N THR A 111 7.97 16.67 14.20
CA THR A 111 8.49 15.67 15.13
C THR A 111 10.01 15.68 15.23
N LYS A 112 10.69 16.61 14.55
CA LYS A 112 12.16 16.68 14.47
C LYS A 112 12.77 15.36 13.96
N TYR A 113 12.12 14.75 12.98
CA TYR A 113 12.51 13.48 12.37
C TYR A 113 12.57 12.29 13.34
N ILE A 114 11.90 12.38 14.49
CA ILE A 114 11.77 11.27 15.43
C ILE A 114 10.63 10.33 14.98
N GLY A 115 9.55 10.91 14.42
CA GLY A 115 8.32 10.19 14.12
C GLY A 115 7.53 9.81 15.39
N VAL A 116 6.30 9.34 15.20
CA VAL A 116 5.43 8.88 16.31
C VAL A 116 5.62 7.38 16.58
N CYS A 117 6.05 6.63 15.57
CA CYS A 117 6.33 5.21 15.66
C CYS A 117 7.47 4.81 14.71
N PRO A 118 8.15 3.67 14.94
CA PRO A 118 9.29 3.28 14.10
C PRO A 118 8.90 2.98 12.65
N ILE A 119 7.62 2.74 12.37
CA ILE A 119 7.12 2.36 11.03
C ILE A 119 6.99 3.59 10.11
N ASN A 120 6.73 4.77 10.67
CA ASN A 120 6.53 5.99 9.87
C ASN A 120 7.84 6.76 9.61
N LYS A 121 8.99 6.22 10.02
CA LYS A 121 10.31 6.83 9.87
C LYS A 121 11.01 6.43 8.58
#